data_AF-A0A1H4SNZ8-F1
#
_entry.id   AF-A0A1H4SNZ8-F1
#
_cell.length_a   1.000
_cell.length_b   1.000
_cell.length_c   1.000
_cell.angle_alpha   90.00
_cell.angle_beta   90.00
_cell.angle_gamma   90.00
#
_symmetry.space_group_name_H-M   'P 1'
#
loop_
_entity.id
_entity.type
_entity.pdbx_description
1 polymer ?
#
loop_
_entity_poly.entity_id
_entity_poly.type
_entity_poly.pdbx_seq_one_letter_code
_entity_poly.pdbx_strand_id
1 'polypeptide(L)'
;MPTTDIAPAWLRHVAAELPLQLPTDVRDDWTARLHDLLDEVPYTGGLFAVHVWHAETVLPLLAEAAQEGQAAVFAAPGDLHRAAARGRASDQETWRTALTPMLLHLYDAAYDRVGAYTEAHTGARDYALANGFSVAEADGYGHEYAQLSSDANARACAEAHALALGPALARAYATDECEAYAETFPAAQLRAVLRALTEHGDPAPAARLAEGLISALAASRP
;
A
#
# COMPACT_ATOMS: atom_id res chain seq x y z
N MET A 1 17.20 -18.05 20.40
CA MET A 1 16.36 -17.31 19.45
C MET A 1 16.47 -15.85 19.84
N PRO A 2 16.95 -14.95 18.97
CA PRO A 2 16.97 -13.53 19.31
C PRO A 2 15.52 -13.03 19.37
N THR A 3 15.25 -12.26 20.41
CA THR A 3 13.94 -11.74 20.81
C THR A 3 13.48 -10.65 19.85
N THR A 4 12.59 -10.99 18.91
CA THR A 4 11.84 -10.04 18.06
C THR A 4 10.85 -9.15 18.84
N ASP A 5 10.92 -9.15 20.17
CA ASP A 5 9.94 -8.51 21.08
C ASP A 5 10.18 -7.00 21.28
N ILE A 6 11.22 -6.45 20.64
CA ILE A 6 11.64 -5.04 20.80
C ILE A 6 11.14 -4.16 19.64
N ALA A 7 10.81 -4.73 18.48
CA ALA A 7 10.36 -3.96 17.31
C ALA A 7 8.86 -3.62 17.41
N PRO A 8 8.42 -2.42 16.97
CA PRO A 8 6.99 -2.07 16.97
C PRO A 8 6.17 -2.98 16.03
N ALA A 9 4.90 -3.20 16.37
CA ALA A 9 4.04 -4.16 15.66
C ALA A 9 3.93 -3.89 14.15
N TRP A 10 3.86 -2.61 13.76
CA TRP A 10 3.81 -2.24 12.34
C TRP A 10 5.05 -2.70 11.57
N LEU A 11 6.24 -2.60 12.18
CA LEU A 11 7.49 -2.96 11.53
C LEU A 11 7.58 -4.48 11.36
N ARG A 12 7.11 -5.25 12.35
CA ARG A 12 7.02 -6.71 12.23
C ARG A 12 6.11 -7.12 11.07
N HIS A 13 4.97 -6.45 10.88
CA HIS A 13 4.08 -6.72 9.75
C HIS A 13 4.75 -6.42 8.41
N VAL A 14 5.44 -5.28 8.29
CA VAL A 14 6.15 -4.90 7.05
C VAL A 14 7.33 -5.83 6.78
N ALA A 15 8.12 -6.14 7.80
CA ALA A 15 9.28 -7.03 7.70
C ALA A 15 8.91 -8.50 7.41
N ALA A 16 7.68 -8.92 7.71
CA ALA A 16 7.18 -10.23 7.30
C ALA A 16 6.74 -10.27 5.82
N GLU A 17 6.26 -9.15 5.28
CA GLU A 17 5.74 -9.08 3.91
C GLU A 17 6.83 -8.78 2.88
N LEU A 18 7.66 -7.77 3.13
CA LEU A 18 8.58 -7.24 2.12
C LEU A 18 9.60 -8.27 1.61
N PRO A 19 10.21 -9.13 2.46
CA PRO A 19 11.08 -10.23 2.00
C PRO A 19 10.44 -11.14 0.96
N LEU A 20 9.14 -11.43 1.07
CA LEU A 20 8.44 -12.34 0.17
C LEU A 20 8.47 -11.86 -1.29
N GLN A 21 8.69 -10.55 -1.48
CA GLN A 21 8.65 -9.86 -2.77
C GLN A 21 10.05 -9.59 -3.33
N LEU A 22 11.11 -9.90 -2.56
CA LEU A 22 12.50 -9.70 -2.97
C LEU A 22 13.11 -10.97 -3.58
N PRO A 23 14.03 -10.83 -4.57
CA PRO A 23 14.94 -11.90 -4.99
C PRO A 23 15.72 -12.49 -3.81
N THR A 24 16.10 -13.76 -3.87
CA THR A 24 16.69 -14.48 -2.72
C THR A 24 17.98 -13.84 -2.20
N ASP A 25 18.89 -13.46 -3.10
CA ASP A 25 20.16 -12.80 -2.77
C ASP A 25 19.95 -11.42 -2.12
N VAL A 26 19.01 -10.63 -2.66
CA VAL A 26 18.65 -9.31 -2.11
C VAL A 26 17.93 -9.45 -0.76
N ARG A 27 17.09 -10.47 -0.62
CA ARG A 27 16.33 -10.76 0.61
C ARG A 27 17.26 -11.05 1.78
N ASP A 28 18.23 -11.93 1.60
CA ASP A 28 19.12 -12.35 2.68
C ASP A 28 19.99 -11.19 3.18
N ASP A 29 20.56 -10.39 2.26
CA ASP A 29 21.30 -9.17 2.59
C ASP A 29 20.42 -8.15 3.33
N TRP A 30 19.23 -7.89 2.79
CA TRP A 30 18.29 -6.94 3.38
C TRP A 30 17.84 -7.36 4.79
N THR A 31 17.53 -8.65 4.98
CA THR A 31 17.12 -9.19 6.28
C THR A 31 18.26 -9.12 7.29
N ALA A 32 19.50 -9.40 6.89
CA ALA A 32 20.66 -9.23 7.77
C ALA A 32 20.83 -7.76 8.21
N ARG A 33 20.78 -6.82 7.25
CA ARG A 33 20.86 -5.38 7.54
C ARG A 33 19.73 -4.90 8.45
N LEU A 34 18.51 -5.39 8.25
CA LEU A 34 17.39 -5.07 9.13
C LEU A 34 17.62 -5.59 10.56
N HIS A 35 18.11 -6.82 10.72
CA HIS A 35 18.41 -7.38 12.02
C HIS A 35 19.49 -6.59 12.75
N ASP A 36 20.61 -6.30 12.07
CA ASP A 36 21.67 -5.44 12.61
C ASP A 36 21.11 -4.08 13.04
N LEU A 37 20.18 -3.51 12.26
CA LEU A 37 19.58 -2.23 12.60
C LEU A 37 18.73 -2.28 13.89
N LEU A 38 18.06 -3.39 14.13
CA LEU A 38 17.14 -3.60 15.26
C LEU A 38 17.85 -4.04 16.55
N ASP A 39 19.00 -4.70 16.44
CA ASP A 39 19.76 -5.20 17.58
C ASP A 39 20.54 -4.08 18.32
N GLU A 40 20.84 -2.97 17.65
CA GLU A 40 21.74 -1.93 18.19
C GLU A 40 21.08 -0.96 19.20
N VAL A 41 19.82 -0.56 19.01
CA VAL A 41 19.12 0.40 19.89
C VAL A 41 17.61 0.10 19.92
N PRO A 42 16.95 0.05 21.09
CA PRO A 42 15.50 -0.08 21.17
C PRO A 42 14.82 1.11 20.48
N TYR A 43 13.92 0.83 19.54
CA TYR A 43 13.17 1.87 18.84
C TYR A 43 12.24 2.62 19.81
N THR A 44 12.55 3.88 20.09
CA THR A 44 11.77 4.69 21.03
C THR A 44 10.67 5.49 20.32
N GLY A 45 9.47 4.88 20.28
CA GLY A 45 8.16 5.52 20.33
C GLY A 45 7.88 6.70 19.38
N GLY A 46 7.48 6.40 18.14
CA GLY A 46 6.90 7.36 17.19
C GLY A 46 6.86 6.80 15.78
N LEU A 47 6.18 7.48 14.86
CA LEU A 47 6.09 7.12 13.44
C LEU A 47 7.14 7.83 12.58
N PHE A 48 8.22 8.37 13.16
CA PHE A 48 9.27 9.06 12.40
C PHE A 48 9.77 8.23 11.20
N ALA A 49 10.14 6.96 11.41
CA ALA A 49 10.60 6.09 10.32
C ALA A 49 9.53 5.94 9.22
N VAL A 50 8.26 5.81 9.61
CA VAL A 50 7.13 5.72 8.69
C VAL A 50 6.98 7.01 7.91
N HIS A 51 7.05 8.17 8.57
CA HIS A 51 6.93 9.47 7.92
C HIS A 51 8.07 9.73 6.92
N VAL A 52 9.32 9.41 7.28
CA VAL A 52 10.46 9.53 6.36
C VAL A 52 10.31 8.57 5.19
N TRP A 53 9.98 7.31 5.46
CA TRP A 53 9.81 6.30 4.40
C TRP A 53 8.69 6.68 3.42
N HIS A 54 7.55 7.17 3.93
CA HIS A 54 6.45 7.62 3.08
C HIS A 54 6.83 8.86 2.26
N ALA A 55 7.46 9.85 2.89
CA ALA A 55 7.84 11.11 2.26
C ALA A 55 8.92 10.96 1.17
N GLU A 56 9.95 10.15 1.44
CA GLU A 56 11.17 10.09 0.63
C GLU A 56 11.21 8.87 -0.28
N THR A 57 10.31 7.90 -0.10
CA THR A 57 10.28 6.68 -0.92
C THR A 57 8.88 6.38 -1.43
N VAL A 58 7.92 6.03 -0.56
CA VAL A 58 6.62 5.49 -1.01
C VAL A 58 5.89 6.47 -1.93
N LEU A 59 5.71 7.73 -1.49
CA LEU A 59 4.95 8.72 -2.25
C LEU A 59 5.68 9.19 -3.51
N PRO A 60 7.01 9.43 -3.51
CA PRO A 60 7.75 9.67 -4.74
C PRO A 60 7.62 8.54 -5.77
N LEU A 61 7.72 7.27 -5.36
CA LEU A 61 7.54 6.12 -6.26
C LEU A 61 6.14 6.10 -6.87
N LEU A 62 5.11 6.32 -6.05
CA LEU A 62 3.74 6.37 -6.54
C LEU A 62 3.50 7.56 -7.48
N ALA A 63 4.14 8.70 -7.22
CA ALA A 63 4.07 9.87 -8.10
C ALA A 63 4.80 9.66 -9.43
N GLU A 64 5.93 8.94 -9.44
CA GLU A 64 6.64 8.52 -10.65
C GLU A 64 5.80 7.57 -11.50
N ALA A 65 5.06 6.66 -10.86
CA ALA A 65 4.20 5.69 -11.52
C ALA A 65 2.86 6.28 -12.00
N ALA A 66 2.43 7.42 -11.46
CA ALA A 66 1.14 8.02 -11.77
C ALA A 66 1.05 8.49 -13.23
N GLN A 67 -0.15 8.42 -13.82
CA GLN A 67 -0.38 8.98 -15.15
C GLN A 67 -0.25 10.51 -15.15
N GLU A 68 -0.08 11.10 -16.33
CA GLU A 68 0.07 12.55 -16.48
C GLU A 68 -1.08 13.31 -15.81
N GLY A 69 -0.73 14.27 -14.94
CA GLY A 69 -1.69 15.07 -14.17
C GLY A 69 -2.21 14.42 -12.88
N GLN A 70 -1.91 13.14 -12.63
CA GLN A 70 -2.35 12.44 -11.41
C GLN A 70 -1.31 12.48 -10.28
N ALA A 71 -0.03 12.71 -10.58
CA ALA A 71 1.04 12.79 -9.58
C ALA A 71 0.79 13.85 -8.47
N ALA A 72 -0.02 14.88 -8.76
CA ALA A 72 -0.34 15.93 -7.79
C ALA A 72 -1.09 15.42 -6.55
N VAL A 73 -1.79 14.27 -6.63
CA VAL A 73 -2.54 13.71 -5.49
C VAL A 73 -1.63 13.27 -4.34
N PHE A 74 -0.34 13.02 -4.61
CA PHE A 74 0.65 12.59 -3.62
C PHE A 74 1.37 13.75 -2.92
N ALA A 75 1.28 14.97 -3.47
CA ALA A 75 2.04 16.12 -2.98
C ALA A 75 1.64 16.50 -1.55
N ALA A 76 0.33 16.67 -1.29
CA ALA A 76 -0.16 17.07 0.03
C ALA A 76 0.14 16.04 1.13
N PRO A 77 -0.12 14.73 0.96
CA PRO A 77 0.35 13.72 1.90
C PRO A 77 1.87 13.74 2.11
N GLY A 78 2.65 13.95 1.05
CA GLY A 78 4.11 14.02 1.12
C GLY A 78 4.59 15.19 1.98
N ASP A 79 3.96 16.35 1.82
CA ASP A 79 4.24 17.54 2.63
C ASP A 79 3.92 17.32 4.11
N LEU A 80 2.79 16.66 4.41
CA LEU A 80 2.41 16.32 5.79
C LEU A 80 3.39 15.33 6.42
N HIS A 81 3.81 14.29 5.70
CA HIS A 81 4.83 13.35 6.18
C HIS A 81 6.18 14.04 6.44
N ARG A 82 6.63 14.92 5.53
CA ARG A 82 7.86 15.71 5.72
C ARG A 82 7.75 16.70 6.89
N ALA A 83 6.55 17.21 7.17
CA ALA A 83 6.31 18.07 8.34
C ALA A 83 6.33 17.26 9.64
N ALA A 84 5.63 16.12 9.67
CA ALA A 84 5.56 15.24 10.83
C ALA A 84 6.93 14.65 11.20
N ALA A 85 7.74 14.24 10.22
CA ALA A 85 9.12 13.82 10.43
C ALA A 85 10.01 14.93 11.06
N ARG A 86 9.61 16.21 10.96
CA ARG A 86 10.29 17.35 11.59
C ARG A 86 9.62 17.77 12.91
N GLY A 87 8.75 16.93 13.48
CA GLY A 87 8.01 17.19 14.71
C GLY A 87 6.86 18.19 14.58
N ARG A 88 6.41 18.50 13.36
CA ARG A 88 5.26 19.39 13.13
C ARG A 88 3.99 18.56 12.93
N ALA A 89 3.22 18.41 14.00
CA ALA A 89 1.95 17.71 13.97
C ALA A 89 0.89 18.47 13.13
N SER A 90 -0.03 17.72 12.55
CA SER A 90 -1.26 18.21 11.92
C SER A 90 -2.43 17.42 12.48
N ASP A 91 -3.61 18.03 12.49
CA ASP A 91 -4.80 17.36 13.00
C ASP A 91 -5.28 16.22 12.08
N GLN A 92 -6.16 15.38 12.64
CA GLN A 92 -6.73 14.23 11.95
C GLN A 92 -7.51 14.64 10.69
N GLU A 93 -8.18 15.78 10.69
CA GLU A 93 -9.01 16.22 9.55
C GLU A 93 -8.15 16.66 8.36
N THR A 94 -7.02 17.31 8.63
CA THR A 94 -5.99 17.68 7.66
C THR A 94 -5.40 16.43 7.02
N TRP A 95 -5.04 15.44 7.83
CA TRP A 95 -4.58 14.14 7.34
C TRP A 95 -5.63 13.43 6.48
N ARG A 96 -6.87 13.34 6.96
CA ARG A 96 -7.97 12.69 6.24
C ARG A 96 -8.22 13.33 4.89
N THR A 97 -8.24 14.66 4.83
CA THR A 97 -8.43 15.43 3.60
C THR A 97 -7.32 15.14 2.59
N ALA A 98 -6.06 15.13 3.02
CA ALA A 98 -4.93 14.83 2.14
C ALA A 98 -4.90 13.37 1.69
N LEU A 99 -5.19 12.42 2.59
CA LEU A 99 -5.12 10.98 2.31
C LEU A 99 -6.24 10.49 1.39
N THR A 100 -7.44 11.08 1.45
CA THR A 100 -8.60 10.58 0.68
C THR A 100 -8.33 10.44 -0.83
N PRO A 101 -7.91 11.49 -1.56
CA PRO A 101 -7.64 11.37 -2.99
C PRO A 101 -6.49 10.40 -3.30
N MET A 102 -5.47 10.36 -2.44
CA MET A 102 -4.33 9.46 -2.57
C MET A 102 -4.75 7.98 -2.42
N LEU A 103 -5.59 7.66 -1.42
CA LEU A 103 -6.08 6.30 -1.18
C LEU A 103 -6.99 5.84 -2.34
N LEU A 104 -7.88 6.70 -2.82
CA LEU A 104 -8.70 6.39 -3.99
C LEU A 104 -7.84 6.02 -5.20
N HIS A 105 -6.82 6.83 -5.47
CA HIS A 105 -5.91 6.59 -6.58
C HIS A 105 -5.08 5.31 -6.39
N LEU A 106 -4.51 5.09 -5.19
CA LEU A 106 -3.71 3.91 -4.88
C LEU A 106 -4.52 2.61 -5.05
N TYR A 107 -5.73 2.55 -4.51
CA TYR A 107 -6.53 1.31 -4.55
C TYR A 107 -7.19 1.07 -5.90
N ASP A 108 -7.44 2.12 -6.69
CA ASP A 108 -7.79 1.96 -8.10
C ASP A 108 -6.62 1.39 -8.92
N ALA A 109 -5.41 1.93 -8.72
CA ALA A 109 -4.20 1.44 -9.39
C ALA A 109 -3.83 0.01 -8.97
N ALA A 110 -4.07 -0.36 -7.72
CA ALA A 110 -3.82 -1.70 -7.19
C ALA A 110 -4.93 -2.72 -7.50
N TYR A 111 -6.00 -2.33 -8.19
CA TYR A 111 -7.12 -3.22 -8.44
C TYR A 111 -6.78 -4.30 -9.49
N ASP A 112 -7.13 -5.56 -9.21
CA ASP A 112 -6.93 -6.69 -10.13
C ASP A 112 -7.93 -6.66 -11.30
N ARG A 113 -7.73 -5.78 -12.28
CA ARG A 113 -8.67 -5.67 -13.40
C ARG A 113 -8.78 -6.98 -14.18
N VAL A 114 -7.66 -7.68 -14.40
CA VAL A 114 -7.63 -8.93 -15.17
C VAL A 114 -8.30 -10.07 -14.41
N GLY A 115 -7.96 -10.25 -13.13
CA GLY A 115 -8.55 -11.27 -12.27
C GLY A 115 -10.04 -11.03 -12.05
N ALA A 116 -10.43 -9.79 -11.73
CA ALA A 116 -11.83 -9.42 -11.54
C ALA A 116 -12.66 -9.60 -12.82
N TYR A 117 -12.10 -9.24 -13.99
CA TYR A 117 -12.75 -9.50 -15.28
C TYR A 117 -12.93 -11.00 -15.50
N THR A 118 -11.89 -11.80 -15.27
CA THR A 118 -11.93 -13.25 -15.48
C THR A 118 -12.95 -13.93 -14.56
N GLU A 119 -13.00 -13.53 -13.30
CA GLU A 119 -13.97 -14.06 -12.33
C GLU A 119 -15.40 -13.64 -12.68
N ALA A 120 -15.62 -12.36 -13.02
CA ALA A 120 -16.93 -11.86 -13.44
C ALA A 120 -17.42 -12.54 -14.73
N HIS A 121 -16.53 -12.72 -15.72
CA HIS A 121 -16.84 -13.42 -16.96
C HIS A 121 -17.24 -14.87 -16.67
N THR A 122 -16.43 -15.58 -15.88
CA THR A 122 -16.68 -16.99 -15.54
C THR A 122 -18.01 -17.15 -14.82
N GLY A 123 -18.27 -16.34 -13.79
CA GLY A 123 -19.51 -16.40 -13.02
C GLY A 123 -20.75 -16.08 -13.86
N ALA A 124 -20.68 -15.05 -14.71
CA ALA A 124 -21.78 -14.66 -15.59
C ALA A 124 -22.03 -15.69 -16.69
N ARG A 125 -20.97 -16.26 -17.28
CA ARG A 125 -21.07 -17.34 -18.27
C ARG A 125 -21.71 -18.58 -17.67
N ASP A 126 -21.27 -19.01 -16.49
CA ASP A 126 -21.82 -20.18 -15.79
C ASP A 126 -23.30 -19.96 -15.42
N TYR A 127 -23.66 -18.75 -15.00
CA TYR A 127 -25.05 -18.36 -14.81
C TYR A 127 -25.86 -18.47 -16.11
N ALA A 128 -25.38 -17.93 -17.23
CA ALA A 128 -26.10 -17.99 -18.50
C ALA A 128 -26.30 -19.44 -19.00
N LEU A 129 -25.27 -20.28 -18.89
CA LEU A 129 -25.36 -21.72 -19.19
C LEU A 129 -26.41 -22.42 -18.34
N ALA A 130 -26.42 -22.16 -17.02
CA ALA A 130 -27.41 -22.72 -16.11
C ALA A 130 -28.85 -22.29 -16.42
N ASN A 131 -29.02 -21.18 -17.14
CA ASN A 131 -30.31 -20.64 -17.56
C ASN A 131 -30.68 -20.97 -19.02
N GLY A 132 -29.99 -21.93 -19.64
CA GLY A 132 -30.37 -22.50 -20.93
C GLY A 132 -29.87 -21.75 -22.16
N PHE A 133 -28.94 -20.81 -21.99
CA PHE A 133 -28.27 -20.12 -23.10
C PHE A 133 -27.34 -21.11 -23.83
N SER A 134 -27.14 -20.90 -25.13
CA SER A 134 -26.09 -21.64 -25.85
C SER A 134 -24.69 -21.22 -25.37
N VAL A 135 -23.67 -22.03 -25.68
CA VAL A 135 -22.28 -21.73 -25.29
C VAL A 135 -21.81 -20.38 -25.82
N ALA A 136 -22.18 -20.02 -27.04
CA ALA A 136 -21.79 -18.74 -27.65
C ALA A 136 -22.51 -17.56 -27.00
N GLU A 137 -23.81 -17.69 -26.70
CA GLU A 137 -24.58 -16.65 -26.03
C GLU A 137 -24.12 -16.46 -24.58
N ALA A 138 -23.79 -17.54 -23.88
CA ALA A 138 -23.25 -17.48 -22.53
C ALA A 138 -21.86 -16.83 -22.48
N ASP A 139 -21.00 -17.09 -23.47
CA ASP A 139 -19.69 -16.45 -23.56
C ASP A 139 -19.79 -14.95 -23.86
N GLY A 140 -20.72 -14.56 -24.75
CA GLY A 140 -21.04 -13.16 -25.02
C GLY A 140 -21.60 -12.45 -23.78
N TYR A 141 -22.54 -13.08 -23.07
CA TYR A 141 -23.07 -12.56 -21.81
C TYR A 141 -21.98 -12.36 -20.75
N GLY A 142 -21.05 -13.33 -20.64
CA GLY A 142 -19.90 -13.24 -19.75
C GLY A 142 -19.02 -12.02 -20.05
N HIS A 143 -18.73 -11.74 -21.33
CA HIS A 143 -17.94 -10.57 -21.73
C HIS A 143 -18.65 -9.26 -21.40
N GLU A 144 -19.92 -9.13 -21.78
CA GLU A 144 -20.70 -7.91 -21.52
C GLU A 144 -20.80 -7.61 -20.02
N TYR A 145 -21.10 -8.64 -19.21
CA TYR A 145 -21.18 -8.48 -17.76
C TYR A 145 -19.83 -8.06 -17.17
N ALA A 146 -18.75 -8.76 -17.53
CA ALA A 146 -17.42 -8.47 -17.01
C ALA A 146 -16.94 -7.06 -17.38
N GLN A 147 -17.23 -6.59 -18.60
CA GLN A 147 -16.92 -5.21 -19.02
C GLN A 147 -17.66 -4.17 -18.18
N LEU A 148 -18.96 -4.36 -17.95
CA LEU A 148 -19.78 -3.44 -17.16
C LEU A 148 -19.38 -3.42 -15.68
N SER A 149 -19.07 -4.59 -15.11
CA SER A 149 -18.80 -4.70 -13.68
C SER A 149 -17.38 -4.30 -13.29
N SER A 150 -16.38 -4.50 -14.16
CA SER A 150 -14.97 -4.38 -13.76
C SER A 150 -14.59 -2.96 -13.31
N ASP A 151 -14.97 -1.93 -14.08
CA ASP A 151 -14.66 -0.54 -13.72
C ASP A 151 -15.49 -0.06 -12.53
N ALA A 152 -16.77 -0.47 -12.46
CA ALA A 152 -17.63 -0.17 -11.33
C ALA A 152 -17.08 -0.78 -10.03
N ASN A 153 -16.60 -2.02 -10.09
CA ASN A 153 -16.02 -2.73 -8.95
C ASN A 153 -14.66 -2.13 -8.55
N ALA A 154 -13.82 -1.73 -9.51
CA ALA A 154 -12.56 -1.04 -9.22
C ALA A 154 -12.79 0.23 -8.40
N ARG A 155 -13.72 1.08 -8.87
CA ARG A 155 -14.11 2.31 -8.17
C ARG A 155 -14.70 2.03 -6.79
N ALA A 156 -15.66 1.10 -6.69
CA ALA A 156 -16.28 0.75 -5.41
C ALA A 156 -15.25 0.20 -4.41
N CYS A 157 -14.29 -0.60 -4.90
CA CYS A 157 -13.20 -1.13 -4.09
C CYS A 157 -12.31 0.01 -3.55
N ALA A 158 -11.93 0.96 -4.41
CA ALA A 158 -11.13 2.11 -4.00
C ALA A 158 -11.86 2.98 -2.97
N GLU A 159 -13.14 3.28 -3.20
CA GLU A 159 -13.98 4.04 -2.26
C GLU A 159 -14.12 3.32 -0.91
N ALA A 160 -14.34 2.00 -0.91
CA ALA A 160 -14.44 1.21 0.32
C ALA A 160 -13.13 1.22 1.12
N HIS A 161 -11.97 1.08 0.47
CA HIS A 161 -10.67 1.15 1.15
C HIS A 161 -10.37 2.56 1.68
N ALA A 162 -10.66 3.61 0.91
CA ALA A 162 -10.47 4.99 1.36
C ALA A 162 -11.36 5.30 2.58
N LEU A 163 -12.61 4.82 2.59
CA LEU A 163 -13.54 4.98 3.71
C LEU A 163 -13.09 4.20 4.96
N ALA A 164 -12.62 2.97 4.79
CA ALA A 164 -12.21 2.12 5.90
C ALA A 164 -10.87 2.53 6.51
N LEU A 165 -9.87 2.84 5.67
CA LEU A 165 -8.50 3.12 6.12
C LEU A 165 -8.24 4.59 6.39
N GLY A 166 -8.89 5.51 5.65
CA GLY A 166 -8.63 6.94 5.73
C GLY A 166 -8.71 7.50 7.15
N PRO A 167 -9.81 7.29 7.90
CA PRO A 167 -9.93 7.77 9.27
C PRO A 167 -8.90 7.14 10.23
N ALA A 168 -8.56 5.87 10.05
CA ALA A 168 -7.63 5.13 10.90
C ALA A 168 -6.18 5.58 10.68
N LEU A 169 -5.75 5.73 9.42
CA LEU A 169 -4.44 6.31 9.06
C LEU A 169 -4.33 7.75 9.53
N ALA A 170 -5.37 8.56 9.31
CA ALA A 170 -5.38 9.95 9.76
C ALA A 170 -5.26 10.05 11.28
N ARG A 171 -5.91 9.16 12.04
CA ARG A 171 -5.76 9.07 13.50
C ARG A 171 -4.31 8.75 13.85
N ALA A 172 -3.77 7.66 13.30
CA ALA A 172 -2.41 7.20 13.61
C ALA A 172 -1.35 8.27 13.33
N TYR A 173 -1.44 8.98 12.20
CA TYR A 173 -0.49 10.03 11.84
C TYR A 173 -0.68 11.32 12.63
N ALA A 174 -1.91 11.64 13.08
CA ALA A 174 -2.15 12.80 13.93
C ALA A 174 -1.68 12.58 15.37
N THR A 175 -1.76 11.34 15.88
CA THR A 175 -1.37 10.99 17.26
C THR A 175 0.06 10.47 17.38
N ASP A 176 0.74 10.19 16.25
CA ASP A 176 2.08 9.59 16.20
C ASP A 176 2.15 8.21 16.90
N GLU A 177 1.03 7.49 16.95
CA GLU A 177 0.89 6.24 17.70
C GLU A 177 1.21 5.01 16.85
N CYS A 178 2.28 4.29 17.23
CA CYS A 178 2.72 3.05 16.57
C CYS A 178 1.65 1.94 16.56
N GLU A 179 0.88 1.81 17.63
CA GLU A 179 -0.19 0.80 17.75
C GLU A 179 -1.36 1.14 16.83
N ALA A 180 -1.82 2.40 16.84
CA ALA A 180 -2.85 2.88 15.93
C ALA A 180 -2.45 2.69 14.47
N TYR A 181 -1.17 2.89 14.12
CA TYR A 181 -0.67 2.61 12.77
C TYR A 181 -0.65 1.11 12.46
N ALA A 182 -0.25 0.26 13.40
CA ALA A 182 -0.24 -1.19 13.21
C ALA A 182 -1.66 -1.76 12.93
N GLU A 183 -2.69 -1.19 13.55
CA GLU A 183 -4.11 -1.52 13.32
C GLU A 183 -4.59 -1.16 11.90
N THR A 184 -3.83 -0.36 11.14
CA THR A 184 -4.18 -0.03 9.74
C THR A 184 -3.74 -1.10 8.74
N PHE A 185 -3.17 -2.22 9.20
CA PHE A 185 -2.68 -3.32 8.36
C PHE A 185 -1.59 -2.87 7.35
N PRO A 186 -0.45 -2.35 7.81
CA PRO A 186 0.59 -1.80 6.94
C PRO A 186 1.17 -2.80 5.93
N ALA A 187 1.18 -4.10 6.22
CA ALA A 187 1.54 -5.13 5.24
C ALA A 187 0.56 -5.19 4.05
N ALA A 188 -0.75 -5.04 4.29
CA ALA A 188 -1.74 -5.01 3.22
C ALA A 188 -1.61 -3.75 2.36
N GLN A 189 -1.35 -2.60 3.00
CA GLN A 189 -1.06 -1.35 2.30
C GLN A 189 0.21 -1.46 1.44
N LEU A 190 1.27 -2.08 1.96
CA LEU A 190 2.49 -2.33 1.20
C LEU A 190 2.22 -3.18 -0.05
N ARG A 191 1.40 -4.25 0.06
CA ARG A 191 1.00 -5.04 -1.11
C ARG A 191 0.24 -4.19 -2.14
N ALA A 192 -0.63 -3.28 -1.70
CA ALA A 192 -1.32 -2.36 -2.60
C ALA A 192 -0.33 -1.43 -3.33
N VAL A 193 0.65 -0.87 -2.63
CA VAL A 193 1.72 -0.04 -3.22
C VAL A 193 2.53 -0.84 -4.23
N LEU A 194 3.02 -2.03 -3.85
CA LEU A 194 3.79 -2.90 -4.73
C LEU A 194 3.03 -3.23 -6.01
N ARG A 195 1.75 -3.56 -5.87
CA ARG A 195 0.90 -3.88 -7.01
C ARG A 195 0.70 -2.67 -7.91
N ALA A 196 0.35 -1.51 -7.35
CA ALA A 196 0.20 -0.28 -8.13
C ALA A 196 1.47 0.06 -8.92
N LEU A 197 2.65 -0.07 -8.31
CA LEU A 197 3.93 0.16 -9.00
C LEU A 197 4.23 -0.89 -10.08
N THR A 198 3.92 -2.16 -9.81
CA THR A 198 4.14 -3.26 -10.76
C THR A 198 3.24 -3.14 -11.99
N GLU A 199 1.96 -2.80 -11.81
CA GLU A 199 1.02 -2.56 -12.92
C GLU A 199 1.45 -1.38 -13.81
N HIS A 200 2.17 -0.42 -13.25
CA HIS A 200 2.75 0.72 -13.98
C HIS A 200 4.16 0.45 -14.54
N GLY A 201 4.66 -0.77 -14.40
CA GLY A 201 5.90 -1.22 -15.03
C GLY A 201 7.19 -0.86 -14.29
N ASP A 202 7.15 -0.55 -12.98
CA ASP A 202 8.38 -0.49 -12.19
C ASP A 202 9.04 -1.89 -12.17
N PRO A 203 10.31 -2.03 -12.61
CA PRO A 203 10.97 -3.33 -12.72
C PRO A 203 11.40 -3.94 -11.37
N ALA A 204 11.49 -3.14 -10.30
CA ALA A 204 11.97 -3.61 -9.00
C ALA A 204 11.39 -2.82 -7.81
N PRO A 205 10.05 -2.64 -7.70
CA PRO A 205 9.45 -1.77 -6.69
C PRO A 205 9.74 -2.26 -5.26
N ALA A 206 9.79 -3.57 -5.05
CA ALA A 206 10.10 -4.16 -3.75
C ALA A 206 11.50 -3.78 -3.25
N ALA A 207 12.51 -3.82 -4.11
CA ALA A 207 13.88 -3.47 -3.73
C ALA A 207 14.00 -1.98 -3.36
N ARG A 208 13.37 -1.10 -4.13
CA ARG A 208 13.36 0.35 -3.84
C ARG A 208 12.66 0.66 -2.52
N LEU A 209 11.51 0.03 -2.26
CA LEU A 209 10.78 0.17 -1.00
C LEU A 209 11.58 -0.37 0.20
N ALA A 210 12.27 -1.50 0.02
CA ALA A 210 13.10 -2.14 1.03
C ALA A 210 14.30 -1.28 1.43
N GLU A 211 15.01 -0.71 0.46
CA GLU A 211 16.12 0.22 0.71
C GLU A 211 15.64 1.54 1.34
N GLY A 212 14.50 2.06 0.91
CA GLY A 212 13.88 3.23 1.53
C GLY A 212 13.53 3.01 2.99
N LEU A 213 13.02 1.82 3.35
CA LEU A 213 12.69 1.49 4.74
C LEU A 213 13.95 1.41 5.61
N ILE A 214 15.01 0.76 5.12
CA ILE A 214 16.32 0.70 5.82
C ILE A 214 16.86 2.11 6.04
N SER A 215 16.81 2.96 5.02
CA SER A 215 17.28 4.35 5.09
C SER A 215 16.49 5.15 6.12
N ALA A 216 15.16 5.00 6.16
CA ALA A 216 14.30 5.68 7.12
C ALA A 216 14.54 5.20 8.57
N LEU A 217 14.70 3.88 8.77
CA LEU A 217 15.03 3.31 10.08
C LEU A 217 16.40 3.78 10.57
N ALA A 218 17.40 3.84 9.69
CA ALA A 218 18.72 4.36 10.02
C ALA A 218 18.68 5.86 10.39
N ALA A 219 17.83 6.65 9.71
CA ALA A 219 17.63 8.07 10.03
C ALA A 219 16.87 8.30 11.34
N SER A 220 16.16 7.29 11.85
CA SER A 220 15.41 7.36 13.12
C SER A 220 16.30 7.20 14.35
N ARG A 221 17.60 6.99 14.13
CA ARG A 221 18.57 6.76 15.20
C ARG A 221 18.98 8.10 15.83
N PRO A 222 19.12 8.15 17.17
CA PRO A 222 19.61 9.32 17.88
C PRO A 222 21.08 9.64 17.57
#